data_AF-A0A2V6TJI7-F1
#
_entry.id   AF-A0A2V6TJI7-F1
#
_cell.length_a   1.000
_cell.length_b   1.000
_cell.length_c   1.000
_cell.angle_alpha   90.00
_cell.angle_beta   90.00
_cell.angle_gamma   90.00
#
_symmetry.space_group_name_H-M   'P 1'
#
loop_
_entity.id
_entity.type
_entity.pdbx_description
1 polymer ?
#
loop_
_entity_poly.entity_id
_entity_poly.type
_entity_poly.pdbx_seq_one_letter_code
_entity_poly.pdbx_strand_id
1 'polypeptide(L)'
;MKRSSYGERDYAFGQSMLTLRTKLGLTQAELADRLDVSRRAVGEWEVGSSYPKASHLKALLTLAVQQGTFPAGREAEEIRAFWKAAHQKVLLDESWLSALLSQHLAPWSPWCRLIYEKFANAVRPRL
;
A
#
# COMPACT_ATOMS: atom_id res chain seq x y z
N MET A 1 7.66 -6.86 -39.44
CA MET A 1 7.56 -6.03 -38.21
C MET A 1 7.12 -6.93 -37.06
N LYS A 2 8.00 -7.21 -36.10
CA LYS A 2 7.63 -7.99 -34.91
C LYS A 2 6.70 -7.11 -34.06
N ARG A 3 5.40 -7.40 -34.03
CA ARG A 3 4.51 -6.84 -33.01
C ARG A 3 5.02 -7.38 -31.68
N SER A 4 5.75 -6.56 -30.94
CA SER A 4 6.10 -6.87 -29.57
C SER A 4 4.81 -7.26 -28.87
N SER A 5 4.67 -8.51 -28.45
CA SER A 5 3.65 -8.93 -27.49
C SER A 5 4.00 -8.26 -26.17
N TYR A 6 3.72 -6.97 -26.08
CA TYR A 6 3.47 -6.33 -24.81
C TYR A 6 2.27 -7.11 -24.27
N GLY A 7 2.51 -8.00 -23.31
CA GLY A 7 1.42 -8.59 -22.54
C GLY A 7 0.52 -7.43 -22.08
N GLU A 8 -0.79 -7.66 -22.14
CA GLU A 8 -1.78 -6.66 -21.77
C GLU A 8 -1.38 -6.02 -20.43
N ARG A 9 -1.12 -4.71 -20.44
CA ARG A 9 -0.69 -3.99 -19.25
C ARG A 9 -1.85 -3.95 -18.26
N ASP A 10 -1.56 -4.23 -17.01
CA ASP A 10 -2.56 -4.08 -15.95
C ASP A 10 -2.57 -2.63 -15.44
N TYR A 11 -3.21 -1.76 -16.22
CA TYR A 11 -3.36 -0.35 -15.86
C TYR A 11 -4.14 -0.15 -14.56
N ALA A 12 -5.02 -1.08 -14.19
CA ALA A 12 -5.80 -0.99 -12.96
C ALA A 12 -4.91 -1.19 -11.72
N PHE A 13 -4.04 -2.20 -11.74
CA PHE A 13 -3.02 -2.38 -10.72
C PHE A 13 -2.03 -1.20 -10.70
N GLY A 14 -1.56 -0.77 -11.87
CA GLY A 14 -0.63 0.34 -11.98
C GLY A 14 -1.19 1.65 -11.39
N GLN A 15 -2.45 1.96 -11.67
CA GLN A 15 -3.13 3.11 -11.10
C GLN A 15 -3.29 2.99 -9.56
N SER A 16 -3.53 1.77 -9.05
CA SER A 16 -3.57 1.51 -7.61
C SER A 16 -2.21 1.76 -6.93
N MET A 17 -1.11 1.31 -7.55
CA MET A 17 0.27 1.59 -7.09
C MET A 17 0.57 3.09 -7.07
N LEU A 18 0.26 3.79 -8.16
CA LEU A 18 0.42 5.23 -8.28
C LEU A 18 -0.35 5.96 -7.17
N THR A 19 -1.62 5.59 -6.99
CA THR A 19 -2.51 6.20 -5.98
C THR A 19 -1.99 5.97 -4.56
N LEU A 20 -1.52 4.76 -4.25
CA LEU A 20 -0.95 4.47 -2.93
C LEU A 20 0.31 5.30 -2.69
N ARG A 21 1.23 5.36 -3.65
CA ARG A 21 2.45 6.17 -3.53
C ARG A 21 2.14 7.66 -3.33
N THR A 22 1.22 8.22 -4.11
CA THR A 22 0.90 9.65 -4.01
C THR A 22 0.22 10.00 -2.69
N LYS A 23 -0.62 9.11 -2.15
CA LYS A 23 -1.17 9.28 -0.79
C LYS A 23 -0.10 9.24 0.31
N LEU A 24 1.01 8.52 0.08
CA LEU A 24 2.18 8.55 0.95
C LEU A 24 3.02 9.83 0.81
N GLY A 25 2.69 10.70 -0.15
CA GLY A 25 3.42 11.94 -0.40
C GLY A 25 4.79 11.73 -1.03
N LEU A 26 5.01 10.59 -1.71
CA LEU A 26 6.34 10.20 -2.22
C LEU A 26 6.44 10.35 -3.73
N THR A 27 7.62 10.69 -4.21
CA THR A 27 8.04 10.52 -5.60
C THR A 27 8.39 9.05 -5.89
N GLN A 28 8.49 8.70 -7.17
CA GLN A 28 8.94 7.36 -7.57
C GLN A 28 10.35 7.03 -7.04
N ALA A 29 11.22 8.04 -6.94
CA ALA A 29 12.58 7.87 -6.42
C ALA A 29 12.56 7.60 -4.91
N GLU A 30 11.84 8.40 -4.13
CA GLU A 30 11.74 8.21 -2.68
C GLU A 30 11.10 6.87 -2.31
N LEU A 31 10.09 6.42 -3.07
CA LEU A 31 9.54 5.09 -2.85
C LEU A 31 10.57 4.01 -3.19
N ALA A 32 11.32 4.18 -4.27
CA ALA A 32 12.34 3.24 -4.68
C ALA A 32 13.45 3.10 -3.61
N ASP A 33 13.92 4.22 -3.07
CA ASP A 33 14.93 4.27 -2.01
C ASP A 33 14.44 3.56 -0.74
N ARG A 34 13.17 3.75 -0.34
CA ARG A 34 12.59 3.10 0.84
C ARG A 34 12.39 1.60 0.69
N LEU A 35 12.19 1.12 -0.53
CA LEU A 35 11.99 -0.29 -0.83
C LEU A 35 13.27 -1.00 -1.29
N ASP A 36 14.38 -0.28 -1.38
CA ASP A 36 15.66 -0.75 -1.94
C ASP A 36 15.50 -1.35 -3.35
N VAL A 37 14.83 -0.60 -4.23
CA VAL A 37 14.63 -0.96 -5.64
C VAL A 37 15.03 0.19 -6.56
N SER A 38 15.05 -0.06 -7.88
CA SER A 38 15.27 1.02 -8.84
C SER A 38 14.01 1.87 -9.03
N ARG A 39 14.18 3.18 -9.27
CA ARG A 39 13.09 4.07 -9.72
C ARG A 39 12.35 3.51 -10.94
N ARG A 40 13.09 2.85 -11.84
CA ARG A 40 12.51 2.21 -13.03
C ARG A 40 11.52 1.11 -12.66
N ALA A 41 11.83 0.28 -11.67
CA ALA A 41 10.92 -0.77 -11.21
C ALA A 41 9.59 -0.17 -10.72
N VAL A 42 9.65 0.89 -9.92
CA VAL A 42 8.44 1.63 -9.49
C VAL A 42 7.64 2.15 -10.68
N GLY A 43 8.32 2.73 -11.67
CA GLY A 43 7.69 3.19 -12.91
C GLY A 43 7.01 2.06 -13.69
N GLU A 44 7.64 0.89 -13.80
CA GLU A 44 7.07 -0.29 -14.47
C GLU A 44 5.85 -0.86 -13.75
N TRP A 45 5.84 -0.80 -12.40
CA TRP A 45 4.67 -1.16 -11.60
C TRP A 45 3.51 -0.20 -11.85
N GLU A 46 3.75 1.11 -11.83
CA GLU A 46 2.73 2.14 -12.02
C GLU A 46 2.10 2.16 -13.41
N VAL A 47 2.82 1.68 -14.43
CA VAL A 47 2.28 1.53 -15.79
C VAL A 47 1.75 0.11 -16.07
N GLY A 48 1.63 -0.73 -15.03
CA GLY A 48 1.06 -2.08 -15.15
C GLY A 48 1.89 -3.04 -16.00
N SER A 49 3.18 -2.77 -16.20
CA SER A 49 4.05 -3.60 -17.04
C SER A 49 4.77 -4.70 -16.25
N SER A 50 4.87 -4.56 -14.93
CA SER A 50 5.40 -5.58 -14.03
C SER A 50 4.77 -5.44 -12.64
N TYR A 51 5.07 -6.38 -11.74
CA TYR A 51 4.54 -6.41 -10.37
C TYR A 51 5.69 -6.40 -9.35
N PRO A 52 5.51 -5.80 -8.16
CA PRO A 52 6.48 -5.93 -7.08
C PRO A 52 6.57 -7.38 -6.62
N LYS A 53 7.75 -7.80 -6.13
CA LYS A 53 7.87 -9.09 -5.42
C LYS A 53 7.14 -9.01 -4.08
N ALA A 54 6.73 -10.16 -3.55
CA ALA A 54 6.08 -10.29 -2.25
C ALA A 54 6.79 -9.53 -1.11
N SER A 55 8.14 -9.52 -1.08
CA SER A 55 8.93 -8.77 -0.10
C SER A 55 8.73 -7.25 -0.22
N HIS A 56 8.88 -6.69 -1.42
CA HIS A 56 8.69 -5.26 -1.68
C HIS A 56 7.23 -4.84 -1.48
N LEU A 57 6.29 -5.73 -1.80
CA LEU A 57 4.87 -5.51 -1.57
C LEU A 57 4.56 -5.46 -0.08
N LYS A 58 5.07 -6.39 0.73
CA LYS A 58 4.96 -6.32 2.20
C LYS A 58 5.54 -5.01 2.73
N ALA A 59 6.74 -4.62 2.29
CA ALA A 59 7.39 -3.38 2.72
C ALA A 59 6.57 -2.12 2.37
N LEU A 60 6.02 -2.03 1.15
CA LEU A 60 5.13 -0.94 0.73
C LEU A 60 3.88 -0.87 1.61
N LEU A 61 3.24 -2.00 1.87
CA LEU A 61 2.02 -2.06 2.68
C LEU A 61 2.29 -1.73 4.15
N THR A 62 3.42 -2.16 4.69
CA THR A 62 3.89 -1.75 6.03
C THR A 62 4.07 -0.24 6.11
N LEU A 63 4.73 0.37 5.12
CA LEU A 63 4.88 1.83 5.06
C LEU A 63 3.52 2.54 5.00
N ALA A 64 2.57 1.99 4.23
CA ALA A 64 1.23 2.55 4.10
C ALA A 64 0.40 2.48 5.38
N VAL A 65 0.52 1.38 6.14
CA VAL A 65 -0.08 1.28 7.47
C VAL A 65 0.57 2.29 8.41
N GLN A 66 1.90 2.37 8.45
CA GLN A 66 2.61 3.31 9.34
C GLN A 66 2.21 4.77 9.11
N GLN A 67 1.94 5.15 7.86
CA GLN A 67 1.52 6.51 7.49
C GLN A 67 -0.01 6.73 7.60
N GLY A 68 -0.79 5.73 8.05
CA GLY A 68 -2.24 5.84 8.17
C GLY A 68 -2.93 6.14 6.84
N THR A 69 -2.40 5.60 5.74
CA THR A 69 -2.85 5.90 4.38
C THR A 69 -4.15 5.17 4.00
N PHE A 70 -4.42 4.05 4.65
CA PHE A 70 -5.65 3.29 4.47
C PHE A 70 -6.81 3.90 5.27
N PRO A 71 -8.07 3.73 4.82
CA PRO A 71 -9.24 4.11 5.60
C PRO A 71 -9.28 3.34 6.93
N ALA A 72 -9.55 4.06 8.02
CA ALA A 72 -9.61 3.49 9.36
C ALA A 72 -10.66 2.37 9.44
N GLY A 73 -10.26 1.22 9.99
CA GLY A 73 -11.13 0.04 10.12
C GLY A 73 -11.26 -0.81 8.85
N ARG A 74 -10.66 -0.38 7.73
CA ARG A 74 -10.66 -1.14 6.46
C ARG A 74 -9.25 -1.51 5.99
N GLU A 75 -8.22 -1.28 6.80
CA GLU A 75 -6.82 -1.51 6.45
C GLU A 75 -6.57 -2.95 6.00
N ALA A 76 -7.11 -3.93 6.74
CA ALA A 76 -6.98 -5.34 6.39
C ALA A 76 -7.62 -5.69 5.03
N GLU A 77 -8.79 -5.15 4.74
CA GLU A 77 -9.50 -5.39 3.47
C GLU A 77 -8.73 -4.79 2.30
N GLU A 78 -8.30 -3.53 2.43
CA GLU A 78 -7.53 -2.83 1.40
C GLU A 78 -6.19 -3.53 1.13
N ILE A 79 -5.49 -3.98 2.18
CA ILE A 79 -4.23 -4.73 2.05
C ILE A 79 -4.46 -6.05 1.31
N ARG A 80 -5.50 -6.82 1.67
CA ARG A 80 -5.83 -8.08 0.98
C ARG A 80 -6.19 -7.86 -0.48
N ALA A 81 -7.01 -6.83 -0.77
CA ALA A 81 -7.39 -6.48 -2.12
C ALA A 81 -6.18 -6.09 -2.96
N PHE A 82 -5.28 -5.27 -2.39
CA PHE A 82 -4.05 -4.84 -3.05
C PHE A 82 -3.09 -6.02 -3.29
N TRP A 83 -2.94 -6.93 -2.32
CA TRP A 83 -2.13 -8.14 -2.47
C TRP A 83 -2.64 -9.05 -3.58
N LYS A 84 -3.96 -9.24 -3.65
CA LYS A 84 -4.62 -10.03 -4.69
C LYS A 84 -4.42 -9.42 -6.07
N ALA A 85 -4.57 -8.10 -6.19
CA ALA A 85 -4.37 -7.37 -7.44
C ALA A 85 -2.90 -7.40 -7.92
N ALA A 86 -1.94 -7.60 -7.03
CA ALA A 86 -0.53 -7.71 -7.38
C ALA A 86 -0.12 -9.07 -7.99
N HIS A 87 -1.09 -9.96 -8.27
CA HIS A 87 -0.89 -11.28 -8.88
C HIS A 87 0.26 -12.11 -8.27
N GLN A 88 0.43 -12.02 -6.95
CA GLN A 88 1.45 -12.79 -6.26
C GLN A 88 1.12 -14.28 -6.29
N LYS A 89 2.14 -15.11 -6.56
CA LYS A 89 2.01 -16.58 -6.49
C LYS A 89 1.87 -17.10 -5.06
N VAL A 90 2.23 -16.28 -4.08
CA VAL A 90 2.21 -16.62 -2.65
C VAL A 90 0.99 -15.99 -2.00
N LEU A 91 0.31 -16.77 -1.17
CA LEU A 91 -0.80 -16.26 -0.37
C LEU A 91 -0.32 -15.18 0.59
N LEU A 92 -1.23 -14.25 0.90
CA LEU A 92 -0.95 -13.27 1.93
C LEU A 92 -0.78 -14.01 3.28
N ASP A 93 0.28 -13.65 3.99
CA ASP A 93 0.50 -14.13 5.34
C ASP A 93 -0.42 -13.38 6.31
N GLU A 94 -1.51 -14.02 6.69
CA GLU A 94 -2.52 -13.46 7.59
C GLU A 94 -1.97 -13.21 9.00
N SER A 95 -0.96 -13.97 9.44
CA SER A 95 -0.31 -13.76 10.74
C SER A 95 0.51 -12.47 10.73
N TRP A 96 1.25 -12.22 9.64
CA TRP A 96 1.95 -10.97 9.40
C TRP A 96 0.98 -9.78 9.34
N LEU A 97 -0.13 -9.91 8.60
CA LEU A 97 -1.12 -8.84 8.50
C LEU A 97 -1.72 -8.49 9.87
N SER A 98 -2.12 -9.51 10.63
CA SER A 98 -2.67 -9.31 11.97
C SER A 98 -1.64 -8.64 12.89
N ALA A 99 -0.39 -9.13 12.89
CA ALA A 99 0.67 -8.55 13.70
C ALA A 99 0.98 -7.08 13.32
N LEU A 100 0.98 -6.76 12.02
CA LEU A 100 1.22 -5.40 11.52
C LEU A 100 0.13 -4.42 12.03
N LEU A 101 -1.14 -4.82 11.92
CA LEU A 101 -2.26 -3.96 12.33
C LEU A 101 -2.36 -3.85 13.86
N SER A 102 -2.11 -4.92 14.61
CA SER A 102 -2.11 -4.88 16.07
C SER A 102 -1.02 -3.96 16.62
N GLN A 103 0.16 -3.91 16.00
CA GLN A 103 1.24 -2.99 16.40
C GLN A 103 0.88 -1.52 16.10
N HIS A 104 0.19 -1.26 14.99
CA HIS A 104 -0.16 0.11 14.60
C HIS A 104 -1.37 0.67 15.38
N LEU A 105 -2.36 -0.18 15.68
CA LEU A 105 -3.61 0.19 16.36
C LEU A 105 -3.53 0.11 17.90
N ALA A 106 -2.35 -0.17 18.47
CA ALA A 106 -2.19 -0.32 19.90
C ALA A 106 -2.43 1.03 20.64
N PRO A 107 -3.31 1.09 21.66
CA PRO A 107 -3.72 2.33 22.34
C PRO A 107 -2.59 3.06 23.09
N TRP A 108 -1.43 2.43 23.27
CA TRP A 108 -0.24 3.01 23.91
C TRP A 108 0.87 3.37 22.93
N SER A 109 0.58 3.32 21.62
CA SER A 109 1.51 3.71 20.58
C SER A 109 1.72 5.24 20.58
N PRO A 110 2.95 5.77 20.45
CA PRO A 110 3.21 7.21 20.28
C PRO A 110 2.44 7.84 19.11
N TRP A 111 1.90 7.01 18.22
CA TRP A 111 1.13 7.37 17.03
C TRP A 111 -0.39 7.51 17.28
N CYS A 112 -0.89 7.19 18.49
CA CYS A 112 -2.33 7.20 18.81
C CYS A 112 -3.01 8.59 18.77
N ARG A 113 -2.24 9.70 18.77
CA ARG A 113 -2.83 11.05 18.76
C ARG A 113 -3.57 11.37 17.46
N LEU A 114 -3.07 10.93 16.30
CA LEU A 114 -3.69 11.22 14.99
C LEU A 114 -4.89 10.33 14.66
N ILE A 115 -4.88 9.08 15.12
CA ILE A 115 -6.00 8.15 14.93
C ILE A 115 -7.20 8.59 15.79
N TYR A 116 -6.95 9.02 17.04
CA TYR A 116 -8.02 9.51 17.92
C TYR A 116 -8.63 10.84 17.45
N GLU A 117 -7.83 11.76 16.89
CA GLU A 117 -8.34 13.03 16.36
C GLU A 117 -9.26 12.87 15.13
N LYS A 118 -8.99 11.88 14.27
CA LYS A 118 -9.88 11.55 13.15
C LYS A 118 -11.18 10.88 13.61
N PHE A 119 -11.14 10.01 14.63
CA PHE A 119 -12.33 9.43 15.23
C PHE A 119 -13.18 10.46 16.00
N ALA A 120 -12.55 11.34 16.78
CA ALA A 120 -13.25 12.35 17.58
C ALA A 120 -14.02 13.39 16.74
N ASN A 121 -13.56 13.68 15.53
CA ASN A 121 -14.27 14.58 14.61
C ASN A 121 -15.46 13.92 13.88
N ALA A 122 -15.54 12.59 13.82
CA ALA A 122 -16.66 11.86 13.22
C ALA A 122 -17.86 11.66 14.17
N VAL A 123 -17.67 11.85 15.48
CA VAL A 123 -18.69 11.61 16.53
C VAL A 123 -19.17 12.91 17.19
N ARG A 124 -18.83 14.09 16.66
CA ARG A 124 -19.46 15.32 17.15
C ARG A 124 -20.93 15.35 16.70
N PRO A 125 -21.91 15.34 17.62
CA PRO A 125 -23.27 15.69 17.26
C PRO A 125 -23.24 17.12 16.76
N ARG A 126 -23.85 17.35 15.62
CA ARG A 126 -24.13 18.70 15.12
C ARG A 126 -25.09 19.34 16.12
N LEU A 127 -24.56 20.21 16.99
CA LEU A 127 -25.36 21.18 17.73
C LEU A 127 -25.73 22.34 16.80
#